data_AF-A0A7Z7YSJ9-F1
#
_entry.id   AF-A0A7Z7YSJ9-F1
#
_cell.length_a   1.000
_cell.length_b   1.000
_cell.length_c   1.000
_cell.angle_alpha   90.00
_cell.angle_beta   90.00
_cell.angle_gamma   90.00
#
_symmetry.space_group_name_H-M   'P 1'
#
loop_
_entity.id
_entity.type
_entity.pdbx_description
1 polymer ?
#
loop_
_entity_poly.entity_id
_entity_poly.type
_entity_poly.pdbx_seq_one_letter_code
_entity_poly.pdbx_strand_id
1 'polypeptide(L)'
;LRKLAKQVDDIVFISGTNGKTTTSNLIGHTLKKNQINIIHNNEGANMAAGITSAFIMQTTKQTKIAIIEIDEGSIPRVLKEVTPSMMVFTNFFRDQMDRFGEIDIMVNNIAKSISDKGIKLLLNADDPFVSRLKIASETRIYYGMKAHAHEFEQSTMNESRYCPNCGR
;
A
#
# COMPACT_ATOMS: atom_id res chain seq x y z
N LEU A 1 -1.44 -9.03 17.80
CA LEU A 1 -1.90 -8.19 16.67
C LEU A 1 -3.42 -8.24 16.44
N ARG A 2 -4.03 -9.39 16.04
CA ARG A 2 -5.49 -9.53 15.80
C ARG A 2 -6.40 -8.81 16.83
N LYS A 3 -6.15 -9.02 18.13
CA LYS A 3 -6.97 -8.44 19.21
C LYS A 3 -6.89 -6.90 19.29
N LEU A 4 -5.73 -6.32 18.95
CA LEU A 4 -5.52 -4.87 18.98
C LEU A 4 -6.12 -4.22 17.73
N ALA A 5 -5.90 -4.84 16.56
CA ALA A 5 -6.45 -4.36 15.30
C ALA A 5 -8.00 -4.27 15.33
N LYS A 6 -8.68 -5.21 16.00
CA LYS A 6 -10.14 -5.18 16.18
C LYS A 6 -10.69 -3.98 16.99
N GLN A 7 -9.84 -3.24 17.70
CA GLN A 7 -10.24 -2.06 18.48
C GLN A 7 -10.12 -0.75 17.70
N VAL A 8 -9.45 -0.82 16.54
CA VAL A 8 -9.23 0.27 15.61
C VAL A 8 -10.31 0.19 14.54
N ASP A 9 -10.97 1.31 14.27
CA ASP A 9 -12.13 1.36 13.39
C ASP A 9 -11.67 1.40 11.91
N ASP A 10 -10.63 2.20 11.62
CA ASP A 10 -10.03 2.30 10.29
C ASP A 10 -8.54 1.92 10.29
N ILE A 11 -8.17 0.99 9.42
CA ILE A 11 -6.78 0.57 9.22
C ILE A 11 -6.43 0.79 7.75
N VAL A 12 -5.52 1.73 7.52
CA VAL A 12 -5.00 2.09 6.20
C VAL A 12 -3.61 1.51 6.04
N PHE A 13 -3.44 0.61 5.07
CA PHE A 13 -2.11 0.13 4.67
C PHE A 13 -1.61 0.93 3.46
N ILE A 14 -0.34 1.30 3.47
CA ILE A 14 0.33 2.00 2.37
C ILE A 14 1.47 1.10 1.89
N SER A 15 1.42 0.73 0.61
CA SER A 15 2.42 -0.15 -0.01
C SER A 15 2.74 0.29 -1.45
N GLY A 16 3.63 -0.45 -2.11
CA GLY A 16 4.25 -0.08 -3.40
C GLY A 16 5.76 0.01 -3.26
N THR A 17 6.50 -0.01 -4.36
CA THR A 17 7.98 -0.04 -4.31
C THR A 17 8.55 1.24 -3.73
N ASN A 18 8.05 2.40 -4.18
CA ASN A 18 8.60 3.70 -3.79
C ASN A 18 7.53 4.62 -3.18
N GLY A 19 7.97 5.56 -2.34
CA GLY A 19 7.10 6.61 -1.78
C GLY A 19 6.18 6.18 -0.65
N LYS A 20 6.31 4.95 -0.12
CA LYS A 20 5.51 4.44 1.01
C LYS A 20 5.65 5.34 2.24
N THR A 21 6.89 5.61 2.66
CA THR A 21 7.21 6.40 3.86
C THR A 21 6.72 7.83 3.75
N THR A 22 6.97 8.52 2.62
CA THR A 22 6.49 9.89 2.40
C THR A 22 4.96 9.96 2.45
N THR A 23 4.28 9.02 1.79
CA THR A 23 2.81 8.95 1.78
C THR A 23 2.25 8.69 3.19
N SER A 24 2.81 7.70 3.89
CA SER A 24 2.46 7.36 5.27
C SER A 24 2.65 8.55 6.21
N ASN A 25 3.78 9.25 6.10
CA ASN A 25 4.11 10.42 6.91
C ASN A 25 3.19 11.60 6.62
N LEU A 26 2.85 11.87 5.36
CA LEU A 26 1.91 12.95 5.01
C LEU A 26 0.53 12.71 5.62
N ILE A 27 0.00 11.49 5.52
CA ILE A 27 -1.29 11.12 6.12
C ILE A 27 -1.19 11.22 7.64
N GLY A 28 -0.19 10.59 8.25
CA GLY A 28 -0.01 10.55 9.70
C GLY A 28 0.19 11.95 10.30
N HIS A 29 0.99 12.80 9.64
CA HIS A 29 1.21 14.19 10.04
C HIS A 29 -0.09 15.00 10.00
N THR A 30 -0.84 14.89 8.90
CA THR A 30 -2.10 15.62 8.72
C THR A 30 -3.13 15.23 9.79
N LEU A 31 -3.27 13.94 10.09
CA LEU A 31 -4.18 13.45 11.14
C LEU A 31 -3.74 13.94 12.52
N LYS A 32 -2.45 13.84 12.85
CA LYS A 32 -1.91 14.32 14.13
C LYS A 32 -2.07 15.84 14.30
N LYS A 33 -1.90 16.63 13.23
CA LYS A 33 -2.13 18.09 13.25
C LYS A 33 -3.58 18.45 13.55
N ASN A 34 -4.52 17.59 13.21
CA ASN A 34 -5.93 17.70 13.55
C ASN A 34 -6.29 17.04 14.89
N GLN A 35 -5.29 16.75 15.75
CA GLN A 35 -5.45 16.17 17.08
C GLN A 35 -6.13 14.78 17.06
N ILE A 36 -6.03 14.07 15.93
CA ILE A 36 -6.52 12.69 15.80
C ILE A 36 -5.44 11.73 16.29
N ASN A 37 -5.78 10.93 17.29
CA ASN A 37 -4.88 9.90 17.81
C ASN A 37 -4.84 8.71 16.84
N ILE A 38 -3.64 8.37 16.38
CA ILE A 38 -3.42 7.31 15.39
C ILE A 38 -2.34 6.33 15.84
N ILE A 39 -2.43 5.10 15.35
CA ILE A 39 -1.28 4.19 15.31
C ILE A 39 -0.51 4.49 14.02
N HIS A 40 0.80 4.70 14.11
CA HIS A 40 1.66 5.00 12.97
C HIS A 40 3.03 4.37 13.16
N ASN A 41 3.42 3.44 12.29
CA ASN A 41 4.73 2.79 12.40
C ASN A 41 5.84 3.71 11.85
N ASN A 42 7.02 3.60 12.46
CA ASN A 42 8.20 4.35 12.03
C ASN A 42 8.74 3.82 10.70
N GLU A 43 9.52 4.65 10.01
CA GLU A 43 10.27 4.27 8.81
C GLU A 43 11.12 3.02 9.07
N GLY A 44 11.13 2.09 8.11
CA GLY A 44 11.84 0.81 8.20
C GLY A 44 11.15 -0.26 9.08
N ALA A 45 10.12 0.09 9.85
CA ALA A 45 9.33 -0.86 10.64
C ALA A 45 8.11 -1.40 9.87
N ASN A 46 8.27 -1.64 8.56
CA ASN A 46 7.22 -1.98 7.60
C ASN A 46 6.99 -3.49 7.40
N MET A 47 7.74 -4.33 8.12
CA MET A 47 7.53 -5.77 8.19
C MET A 47 6.58 -6.16 9.33
N ALA A 48 6.11 -7.41 9.33
CA ALA A 48 5.15 -7.92 10.31
C ALA A 48 5.52 -7.68 11.79
N ALA A 49 6.81 -7.76 12.15
CA ALA A 49 7.28 -7.50 13.50
C ALA A 49 7.19 -6.02 13.89
N GLY A 50 7.62 -5.11 12.99
CA GLY A 50 7.54 -3.66 13.18
C GLY A 50 6.10 -3.18 13.31
N ILE A 51 5.22 -3.66 12.42
CA ILE A 51 3.78 -3.40 12.48
C ILE A 51 3.20 -3.91 13.81
N THR A 52 3.52 -5.14 14.20
CA THR A 52 3.03 -5.70 15.47
C THR A 52 3.47 -4.85 16.67
N SER A 53 4.72 -4.41 16.69
CA SER A 53 5.26 -3.54 17.74
C SER A 53 4.52 -2.20 17.80
N ALA A 54 4.28 -1.55 16.66
CA ALA A 54 3.54 -0.29 16.59
C ALA A 54 2.13 -0.41 17.19
N PHE A 55 1.40 -1.47 16.85
CA PHE A 55 0.09 -1.74 17.46
C PHE A 55 0.19 -1.94 18.98
N ILE A 56 1.17 -2.72 19.46
CA ILE A 56 1.33 -2.97 20.91
C ILE A 56 1.63 -1.68 21.67
N MET A 57 2.49 -0.83 21.12
CA MET A 57 2.95 0.39 21.81
C MET A 57 1.97 1.56 21.74
N GLN A 58 1.18 1.66 20.67
CA GLN A 58 0.40 2.86 20.39
C GLN A 58 -1.11 2.68 20.56
N THR A 59 -1.61 1.44 20.72
CA THR A 59 -3.06 1.23 20.92
C THR A 59 -3.52 1.80 22.26
N THR A 60 -4.47 2.71 22.19
CA THR A 60 -5.20 3.27 23.34
C THR A 60 -6.71 3.24 23.05
N LYS A 61 -7.54 3.61 24.03
CA LYS A 61 -9.00 3.69 23.80
C LYS A 61 -9.38 4.78 22.78
N GLN A 62 -8.51 5.78 22.60
CA GLN A 62 -8.74 6.93 21.74
C GLN A 62 -8.18 6.76 20.32
N THR A 63 -7.29 5.78 20.09
CA THR A 63 -6.72 5.53 18.76
C THR A 63 -7.67 4.70 17.92
N LYS A 64 -8.40 5.38 17.02
CA LYS A 64 -9.39 4.75 16.14
C LYS A 64 -8.93 4.56 14.70
N ILE A 65 -7.78 5.14 14.34
CA ILE A 65 -7.20 5.01 13.01
C ILE A 65 -5.77 4.45 13.13
N ALA A 66 -5.41 3.54 12.24
CA ALA A 66 -4.04 3.08 12.06
C ALA A 66 -3.57 3.38 10.63
N ILE A 67 -2.44 4.08 10.52
CA ILE A 67 -1.74 4.38 9.26
C ILE A 67 -0.48 3.53 9.25
N ILE A 68 -0.43 2.53 8.38
CA ILE A 68 0.62 1.52 8.42
C ILE A 68 1.33 1.47 7.08
N GLU A 69 2.61 1.84 7.09
CA GLU A 69 3.51 1.51 6.00
C GLU A 69 3.77 0.00 6.02
N ILE A 70 3.60 -0.68 4.88
CA ILE A 70 3.84 -2.11 4.76
C ILE A 70 4.63 -2.46 3.50
N ASP A 71 5.64 -3.28 3.69
CA ASP A 71 6.40 -3.91 2.62
C ASP A 71 5.52 -4.87 1.81
N GLU A 72 5.64 -4.81 0.49
CA GLU A 72 4.82 -5.55 -0.47
C GLU A 72 4.94 -7.08 -0.31
N GLY A 73 6.14 -7.58 0.03
CA GLY A 73 6.38 -8.99 0.33
C GLY A 73 5.79 -9.43 1.68
N SER A 74 5.60 -8.48 2.60
CA SER A 74 5.03 -8.72 3.93
C SER A 74 3.50 -8.78 3.94
N ILE A 75 2.82 -8.26 2.90
CA ILE A 75 1.36 -8.21 2.78
C ILE A 75 0.69 -9.58 3.06
N PRO A 76 1.05 -10.69 2.38
CA PRO A 76 0.37 -11.97 2.56
C PRO A 76 0.46 -12.50 4.00
N ARG A 77 1.56 -12.22 4.70
CA ARG A 77 1.77 -12.63 6.08
C ARG A 77 0.93 -11.81 7.04
N VAL A 78 0.93 -10.48 6.87
CA VAL A 78 0.20 -9.56 7.77
C VAL A 78 -1.32 -9.71 7.59
N LEU A 79 -1.81 -9.98 6.37
CA LEU A 79 -3.23 -10.18 6.09
C LEU A 79 -3.87 -11.42 6.74
N LYS A 80 -3.05 -12.36 7.22
CA LYS A 80 -3.53 -13.47 8.07
C LYS A 80 -3.93 -13.00 9.46
N GLU A 81 -3.41 -11.85 9.89
CA GLU A 81 -3.59 -11.29 11.24
C GLU A 81 -4.44 -10.02 11.26
N VAL A 82 -4.45 -9.23 10.20
CA VAL A 82 -5.17 -7.95 10.12
C VAL A 82 -5.76 -7.79 8.74
N THR A 83 -7.04 -7.48 8.64
CA THR A 83 -7.66 -7.05 7.37
C THR A 83 -7.82 -5.53 7.43
N PRO A 84 -7.12 -4.75 6.58
CA PRO A 84 -7.26 -3.30 6.57
C PRO A 84 -8.62 -2.88 6.01
N SER A 85 -9.14 -1.73 6.45
CA SER A 85 -10.34 -1.14 5.82
C SER A 85 -9.99 -0.57 4.44
N MET A 86 -8.74 -0.12 4.27
CA MET A 86 -8.28 0.53 3.05
C MET A 86 -6.81 0.20 2.76
N MET A 87 -6.47 0.07 1.48
CA MET A 87 -5.09 -0.05 1.02
C MET A 87 -4.80 0.98 -0.07
N VAL A 88 -3.67 1.68 0.05
CA VAL A 88 -3.13 2.63 -0.92
C VAL A 88 -1.89 2.01 -1.56
N PHE A 89 -1.84 1.99 -2.89
CA PHE A 89 -0.69 1.50 -3.65
C PHE A 89 -0.07 2.64 -4.46
N THR A 90 1.20 2.94 -4.20
CA THR A 90 1.90 4.10 -4.80
C THR A 90 2.33 3.86 -6.24
N ASN A 91 3.20 2.86 -6.44
CA ASN A 91 3.76 2.41 -7.71
C ASN A 91 4.39 1.02 -7.54
N PHE A 92 4.65 0.34 -8.66
CA PHE A 92 5.49 -0.85 -8.73
C PHE A 92 6.54 -0.70 -9.85
N PHE A 93 7.77 -0.36 -9.45
CA PHE A 93 8.93 -0.23 -10.34
C PHE A 93 9.88 -1.42 -10.21
N ARG A 94 10.62 -1.72 -11.28
CA ARG A 94 11.61 -2.80 -11.29
C ARG A 94 12.88 -2.32 -10.63
N ASP A 95 13.34 -3.04 -9.61
CA ASP A 95 14.69 -2.78 -9.12
C ASP A 95 15.71 -3.33 -10.14
N GLN A 96 16.88 -2.71 -10.26
CA GLN A 96 17.87 -3.02 -11.30
C GLN A 96 18.41 -4.46 -11.24
N MET A 97 18.16 -5.16 -10.13
CA MET A 97 18.55 -6.55 -9.92
C MET A 97 17.45 -7.56 -10.27
N ASP A 98 16.22 -7.11 -10.53
CA ASP A 98 15.07 -8.00 -10.69
C ASP A 98 14.93 -8.50 -12.12
N ARG A 99 15.00 -9.82 -12.24
CA ARG A 99 14.87 -10.54 -13.51
C ARG A 99 13.45 -10.40 -14.08
N PHE A 100 13.35 -10.60 -15.40
CA PHE A 100 12.08 -10.62 -16.13
C PHE A 100 11.02 -11.50 -15.42
N GLY A 101 9.95 -10.88 -14.89
CA GLY A 101 8.74 -11.56 -14.39
C GLY A 101 8.44 -11.45 -12.89
N GLU A 102 9.35 -10.93 -12.06
CA GLU A 102 9.15 -10.92 -10.60
C GLU A 102 8.04 -9.96 -10.15
N ILE A 103 7.95 -8.75 -10.73
CA ILE A 103 6.84 -7.82 -10.43
C ILE A 103 5.48 -8.43 -10.74
N ASP A 104 5.33 -9.08 -11.89
CA ASP A 104 4.07 -9.70 -12.27
C ASP A 104 3.64 -10.76 -11.24
N ILE A 105 4.58 -11.59 -10.78
CA ILE A 105 4.32 -12.60 -9.75
C ILE A 105 3.95 -11.93 -8.43
N MET A 106 4.70 -10.91 -8.02
CA MET A 106 4.45 -10.15 -6.79
C MET A 106 3.06 -9.50 -6.80
N VAL A 107 2.72 -8.75 -7.85
CA VAL A 107 1.43 -8.08 -7.99
C VAL A 107 0.29 -9.11 -8.01
N ASN A 108 0.45 -10.24 -8.69
CA ASN A 108 -0.53 -11.32 -8.66
C ASN A 108 -0.68 -11.96 -7.28
N ASN A 109 0.41 -12.13 -6.54
CA ASN A 109 0.37 -12.65 -5.16
C ASN A 109 -0.32 -11.67 -4.20
N ILE A 110 -0.09 -10.37 -4.38
CA ILE A 110 -0.78 -9.31 -3.64
C ILE A 110 -2.28 -9.34 -3.97
N ALA A 111 -2.64 -9.34 -5.26
CA ALA A 111 -4.03 -9.39 -5.71
C ALA A 111 -4.78 -10.59 -5.11
N LYS A 112 -4.19 -11.79 -5.17
CA LYS A 112 -4.75 -13.00 -4.53
C LYS A 112 -4.89 -12.85 -3.02
N SER A 113 -3.94 -12.21 -2.36
CA SER A 113 -3.93 -12.05 -0.91
C SER A 113 -4.98 -11.06 -0.41
N ILE A 114 -5.31 -10.03 -1.20
CA ILE A 114 -6.30 -9.00 -0.85
C ILE A 114 -7.71 -9.28 -1.41
N SER A 115 -7.85 -10.23 -2.34
CA SER A 115 -9.13 -10.62 -2.95
C SER A 115 -10.16 -11.07 -1.91
N ASP A 116 -11.44 -10.77 -2.19
CA ASP A 116 -12.62 -11.24 -1.44
C ASP A 116 -12.63 -10.85 0.05
N LYS A 117 -11.84 -9.84 0.43
CA LYS A 117 -11.77 -9.31 1.81
C LYS A 117 -12.57 -8.03 2.02
N GLY A 118 -13.21 -7.48 0.98
CA GLY A 118 -13.97 -6.22 1.06
C GLY A 118 -13.11 -4.97 1.31
N ILE A 119 -11.81 -5.05 1.03
CA ILE A 119 -10.85 -3.97 1.25
C ILE A 119 -11.07 -2.86 0.21
N LYS A 120 -11.15 -1.60 0.64
CA LYS A 120 -11.18 -0.45 -0.29
C LYS A 120 -9.79 -0.19 -0.86
N LEU A 121 -9.66 -0.15 -2.18
CA LEU A 121 -8.36 0.06 -2.84
C LEU A 121 -8.24 1.49 -3.39
N LEU A 122 -7.15 2.18 -3.09
CA LEU A 122 -6.75 3.44 -3.71
C LEU A 122 -5.57 3.14 -4.64
N LEU A 123 -5.83 3.25 -5.94
CA LEU A 123 -4.93 2.78 -6.99
C LEU A 123 -4.46 3.96 -7.84
N ASN A 124 -3.14 4.01 -8.09
CA ASN A 124 -2.57 4.89 -9.09
C ASN A 124 -3.00 4.44 -10.50
N ALA A 125 -3.78 5.28 -11.19
CA ALA A 125 -4.26 5.04 -12.55
C ALA A 125 -3.13 5.11 -13.59
N ASP A 126 -2.06 5.85 -13.28
CA ASP A 126 -0.95 6.07 -14.20
C ASP A 126 0.06 4.91 -14.18
N ASP A 127 0.01 4.06 -13.15
CA ASP A 127 0.82 2.85 -13.04
C ASP A 127 -0.02 1.62 -13.45
N PRO A 128 0.34 0.93 -14.55
CA PRO A 128 -0.42 -0.21 -15.05
C PRO A 128 -0.37 -1.43 -14.13
N PHE A 129 0.72 -1.63 -13.39
CA PHE A 129 0.86 -2.74 -12.43
C PHE A 129 0.01 -2.50 -11.19
N VAL A 130 -0.02 -1.25 -10.68
CA VAL A 130 -0.94 -0.88 -9.59
C VAL A 130 -2.40 -1.02 -10.04
N SER A 131 -2.73 -0.50 -11.22
CA SER A 131 -4.08 -0.59 -11.78
C SER A 131 -4.55 -2.03 -12.02
N ARG A 132 -3.64 -3.00 -12.17
CA ARG A 132 -3.97 -4.44 -12.25
C ARG A 132 -4.64 -4.95 -10.96
N LEU A 133 -4.33 -4.38 -9.80
CA LEU A 133 -4.94 -4.76 -8.51
C LEU A 133 -6.44 -4.51 -8.45
N LYS A 134 -7.02 -3.80 -9.44
CA LYS A 134 -8.47 -3.62 -9.57
C LYS A 134 -9.24 -4.93 -9.52
N ILE A 135 -8.66 -6.04 -9.96
CA ILE A 135 -9.29 -7.37 -9.97
C ILE A 135 -9.55 -7.92 -8.56
N ALA A 136 -8.92 -7.36 -7.53
CA ALA A 136 -8.97 -7.88 -6.17
C ALA A 136 -10.03 -7.21 -5.29
N SER A 137 -10.70 -6.15 -5.77
CA SER A 137 -11.80 -5.52 -5.04
C SER A 137 -12.72 -4.73 -5.98
N GLU A 138 -14.02 -4.85 -5.73
CA GLU A 138 -15.05 -4.01 -6.37
C GLU A 138 -15.06 -2.58 -5.82
N THR A 139 -14.59 -2.38 -4.58
CA THR A 139 -14.56 -1.04 -3.97
C THR A 139 -13.19 -0.42 -4.21
N ARG A 140 -13.07 0.37 -5.27
CA ARG A 140 -11.82 1.00 -5.68
C ARG A 140 -11.99 2.48 -6.06
N ILE A 141 -10.97 3.27 -5.75
CA ILE A 141 -10.83 4.68 -6.12
C ILE A 141 -9.52 4.83 -6.87
N TYR A 142 -9.55 5.57 -7.97
CA TYR A 142 -8.37 5.88 -8.75
C TYR A 142 -7.88 7.29 -8.43
N TYR A 143 -6.57 7.46 -8.31
CA TYR A 143 -5.91 8.75 -8.36
C TYR A 143 -4.88 8.74 -9.49
N GLY A 144 -4.48 9.91 -9.96
CA GLY A 144 -3.50 10.03 -11.03
C GLY A 144 -3.25 11.49 -11.39
N MET A 145 -2.43 11.67 -12.42
CA MET A 145 -1.96 12.95 -12.91
C MET A 145 -2.48 13.17 -14.33
N LYS A 146 -3.00 14.37 -14.60
CA LYS A 146 -3.39 14.73 -15.97
C LYS A 146 -2.16 14.80 -16.87
N ALA A 147 -2.36 14.51 -18.16
CA ALA A 147 -1.34 14.75 -19.16
C ALA A 147 -0.84 16.20 -19.09
N HIS A 148 0.47 16.39 -19.23
CA HIS A 148 1.15 17.70 -19.17
C HIS A 148 0.99 18.47 -17.85
N ALA A 149 0.67 17.81 -16.74
CA ALA A 149 0.65 18.47 -15.43
C ALA A 149 2.03 18.92 -14.96
N HIS A 150 3.09 18.22 -15.39
CA HIS A 150 4.49 18.56 -15.14
C HIS A 150 5.39 17.90 -16.20
N GLU A 151 6.54 18.53 -16.50
CA GLU A 151 7.57 17.93 -17.35
C GLU A 151 8.59 17.20 -16.47
N PHE A 152 8.51 15.87 -16.45
CA PHE A 152 9.46 15.03 -15.72
C PHE A 152 10.73 14.80 -16.54
N GLU A 153 11.86 14.58 -15.86
CA GLU A 153 13.08 14.09 -16.51
C GLU A 153 12.79 12.79 -17.25
N GLN A 154 13.09 12.76 -18.55
CA GLN A 154 12.88 11.56 -19.36
C GLN A 154 14.03 10.57 -19.09
N SER A 155 13.70 9.41 -18.53
CA SER A 155 14.62 8.28 -18.46
C SER A 155 14.52 7.43 -19.72
N THR A 156 15.62 6.80 -20.14
CA THR A 156 15.65 5.85 -21.26
C THR A 156 15.09 4.47 -20.90
N MET A 157 14.72 4.24 -19.63
CA MET A 157 14.15 2.99 -19.13
C MET A 157 12.63 3.02 -19.21
N ASN A 158 12.09 2.50 -20.31
CA ASN A 158 10.67 2.13 -20.40
C ASN A 158 10.44 0.78 -19.71
N GLU A 159 10.03 0.80 -18.44
CA GLU A 159 9.83 -0.40 -17.61
C GLU A 159 8.53 -1.16 -17.93
N SER A 160 7.53 -0.49 -18.48
CA SER A 160 6.20 -1.02 -18.82
C SER A 160 6.05 -1.22 -20.33
N ARG A 161 6.81 -2.16 -20.90
CA ARG A 161 6.72 -2.50 -22.34
C ARG A 161 5.54 -3.40 -22.72
N TYR A 162 4.91 -4.06 -21.75
CA TYR A 162 3.87 -5.06 -22.01
C TYR A 162 2.65 -4.83 -21.13
N CYS A 163 1.45 -5.01 -21.70
CA CYS A 163 0.22 -4.93 -20.94
C CYS A 163 0.19 -6.01 -19.84
N PRO A 164 -0.03 -5.67 -18.56
CA PRO A 164 -0.05 -6.65 -17.47
C PRO A 164 -1.25 -7.62 -17.55
N ASN A 165 -2.24 -7.35 -18.41
CA ASN A 165 -3.39 -8.21 -18.61
C ASN A 165 -3.19 -9.24 -19.74
N CYS A 166 -2.65 -8.83 -20.88
CA CYS A 166 -2.54 -9.68 -22.08
C CYS A 166 -1.11 -9.99 -22.55
N GLY A 167 -0.09 -9.36 -21.94
CA GLY A 167 1.32 -9.57 -22.29
C GLY A 167 1.73 -9.09 -23.68
N ARG A 168 0.87 -8.30 -24.35
CA ARG A 168 1.12 -7.66 -25.64
C ARG A 168 1.28 -6.17 -25.50
#